data_AF-A0A7W1MXU0-F1
#
_entry.id   AF-A0A7W1MXU0-F1
#
_cell.length_a   1.000
_cell.length_b   1.000
_cell.length_c   1.000
_cell.angle_alpha   90.00
_cell.angle_beta   90.00
_cell.angle_gamma   90.00
#
_symmetry.space_group_name_H-M   'P 1'
#
loop_
_entity.id
_entity.type
_entity.pdbx_description
1 polymer ?
#
loop_
_entity_poly.entity_id
_entity_poly.type
_entity_poly.pdbx_seq_one_letter_code
_entity_poly.pdbx_strand_id
1 'polypeptide(L)' 'MPIALKEWAVTVRALAEGDQLLTLRKGGVREEGRHFEIEHDRFFLYPTFDHQRVDLVRESHRPELGRA' A
#
# COMPACT_ATOMS: atom_id res chain seq x y z
N MET A 1 -5.50 7.96 -18.45
CA MET A 1 -6.13 6.80 -17.77
C MET A 1 -5.78 6.91 -16.30
N PRO A 2 -6.67 6.55 -15.36
CA PRO A 2 -6.34 6.60 -13.93
C PRO A 2 -5.23 5.60 -13.61
N ILE A 3 -4.27 6.01 -12.78
CA ILE A 3 -3.17 5.16 -12.31
C ILE A 3 -3.63 4.40 -11.08
N ALA A 4 -3.30 3.11 -11.03
CA ALA A 4 -3.57 2.28 -9.88
C ALA A 4 -2.31 1.51 -9.48
N LEU A 5 -1.98 1.54 -8.19
CA LEU A 5 -0.89 0.75 -7.63
C LEU A 5 -1.47 -0.57 -7.12
N LYS A 6 -0.83 -1.69 -7.48
CA LYS A 6 -1.18 -2.99 -6.92
C LYS A 6 -0.79 -3.03 -5.45
N GLU A 7 -1.71 -3.45 -4.61
CA GLU A 7 -1.50 -3.62 -3.18
C GLU A 7 -2.33 -4.80 -2.66
N TRP A 8 -1.87 -5.42 -1.57
CA TRP A 8 -2.57 -6.53 -0.94
C TRP A 8 -3.95 -6.10 -0.47
N ALA A 9 -4.95 -6.92 -0.79
CA ALA A 9 -6.35 -6.63 -0.51
C ALA A 9 -6.59 -6.36 0.98
N VAL A 10 -5.88 -7.06 1.88
CA VAL A 10 -5.95 -6.83 3.33
C VAL A 10 -5.47 -5.42 3.73
N THR A 11 -4.42 -4.89 3.07
CA THR A 11 -3.90 -3.54 3.31
C THR A 11 -4.89 -2.50 2.80
N VAL A 12 -5.41 -2.68 1.57
CA VAL A 12 -6.36 -1.76 0.96
C VAL A 12 -7.61 -1.62 1.83
N ARG A 13 -8.12 -2.74 2.35
CA ARG A 13 -9.27 -2.75 3.25
C ARG A 13 -9.00 -2.00 4.56
N ALA A 14 -7.89 -2.30 5.24
CA ALA A 14 -7.55 -1.64 6.50
C ALA A 14 -7.41 -0.11 6.34
N LEU A 15 -6.91 0.36 5.19
CA LEU A 15 -6.85 1.79 4.86
C LEU A 15 -8.24 2.37 4.57
N ALA A 16 -9.09 1.65 3.84
CA ALA A 16 -10.43 2.10 3.48
C ALA A 16 -11.39 2.17 4.69
N GLU A 17 -11.25 1.25 5.64
CA GLU A 17 -12.06 1.19 6.86
C GLU A 17 -11.52 2.12 7.98
N GLY A 18 -10.32 2.68 7.81
CA GLY A 18 -9.69 3.56 8.80
C GLY A 18 -8.99 2.82 9.96
N ASP A 19 -8.90 1.50 9.88
CA ASP A 19 -8.20 0.65 10.86
C ASP A 19 -6.68 0.89 10.87
N GLN A 20 -6.14 1.38 9.75
CA GLN A 20 -4.73 1.70 9.60
C GLN A 20 -4.54 3.14 9.09
N LEU A 21 -3.65 3.88 9.77
CA LEU A 21 -3.15 5.18 9.32
C LEU A 21 -1.66 5.06 8.98
N LEU A 22 -1.26 5.61 7.84
CA LEU A 22 0.12 5.61 7.37
C LEU A 22 0.65 7.03 7.29
N THR A 23 1.77 7.30 7.96
CA THR A 23 2.54 8.53 7.78
C THR A 23 3.80 8.20 7.02
N LEU A 24 3.89 8.66 5.77
CA LEU A 24 5.05 8.45 4.92
C LEU A 24 5.96 9.68 5.00
N ARG A 25 7.20 9.49 5.47
CA ARG A 25 8.25 10.49 5.38
C ARG A 25 9.23 10.07 4.30
N LYS A 26 9.39 10.90 3.27
CA LYS A 26 10.53 10.76 2.37
C LYS A 26 11.80 11.09 3.12
N GLY A 27 12.73 10.14 3.21
CA GLY A 27 14.09 10.39 3.69
C GLY A 27 14.88 11.27 2.71
N GLY A 28 16.00 11.83 3.18
CA GLY A 28 16.94 12.60 2.37
C GLY A 28 17.86 11.70 1.55
N VAL A 29 17.34 11.02 0.54
CA VAL A 29 18.19 10.36 -0.47
C VAL A 29 18.59 11.45 -1.47
N ARG A 30 19.78 12.04 -1.27
CA ARG A 30 20.41 12.93 -2.25
C ARG A 30 21.33 12.09 -3.11
N GLU A 31 20.78 11.50 -4.15
CA GLU A 31 21.55 10.81 -5.19
C GLU A 31 22.01 11.86 -6.21
N GLU A 32 23.32 12.04 -6.37
CA GLU A 32 23.87 12.91 -7.41
C GLU A 32 23.39 12.43 -8.78
N GLY A 33 22.67 13.28 -9.50
CA GLY A 33 22.10 12.97 -10.81
C GLY A 33 20.73 12.27 -10.80
N ARG A 34 20.13 11.95 -9.64
CA ARG A 34 18.74 11.47 -9.57
C ARG A 34 17.83 12.47 -8.87
N HIS A 35 16.87 12.97 -9.62
CA HIS A 35 15.79 13.81 -9.09
C HIS A 35 14.62 12.90 -8.75
N PHE A 36 14.18 12.94 -7.49
CA PHE A 36 12.90 12.35 -7.12
C PHE A 36 11.80 13.28 -7.63
N GLU A 37 10.90 12.72 -8.44
CA GLU A 37 9.70 13.40 -8.91
C GLU A 37 8.48 12.58 -8.50
N ILE A 38 7.41 13.27 -8.09
CA ILE A 38 6.12 12.64 -7.89
C ILE A 38 5.47 12.55 -9.27
N GLU A 39 5.53 11.37 -9.87
CA GLU A 39 4.98 11.13 -11.22
C GLU A 39 3.46 11.33 -11.26
N HIS A 40 2.77 10.96 -10.17
CA HIS A 40 1.32 11.08 -10.04
C HIS A 40 0.95 11.62 -8.65
N ASP A 41 0.18 12.70 -8.62
CA ASP A 41 -0.34 13.32 -7.39
C ASP A 41 -1.53 12.55 -6.80
N ARG A 42 -2.21 11.75 -7.64
CA ARG A 42 -3.36 10.93 -7.28
C ARG A 42 -3.29 9.59 -7.98
N PHE A 43 -3.63 8.55 -7.24
CA PHE A 43 -3.71 7.19 -7.75
C PHE A 43 -4.76 6.42 -6.95
N PHE A 44 -5.24 5.33 -7.54
CA PHE A 44 -6.07 4.35 -6.86
C PHE A 44 -5.19 3.23 -6.27
N LEU A 45 -5.72 2.54 -5.27
CA LEU A 45 -5.19 1.25 -4.84
C LEU A 45 -6.00 0.15 -5.53
N TYR A 46 -5.31 -0.78 -6.19
CA TYR A 46 -5.89 -1.95 -6.81
C TYR A 46 -5.66 -3.17 -5.90
N PRO A 47 -6.69 -3.67 -5.21
CA PRO A 47 -6.55 -4.80 -4.31
C PRO A 47 -6.22 -6.07 -5.10
N THR A 48 -5.21 -6.80 -4.64
CA THR A 48 -4.81 -8.09 -5.20
C THR A 48 -4.50 -9.09 -4.10
N PHE A 49 -4.65 -10.38 -4.42
CA PHE A 49 -4.25 -11.51 -3.58
C PHE A 49 -2.94 -12.15 -4.08
N ASP A 50 -2.36 -11.62 -5.16
CA ASP A 50 -1.14 -12.12 -5.75
C ASP A 50 0.01 -12.03 -4.74
N HIS A 51 0.66 -13.18 -4.51
CA HIS A 51 1.78 -13.31 -3.58
C HIS A 51 1.48 -12.80 -2.15
N GLN A 52 0.21 -12.72 -1.75
CA GLN A 52 -0.15 -12.34 -0.39
C GLN A 52 0.20 -13.48 0.57
N ARG A 53 1.23 -13.24 1.38
CA ARG A 53 1.74 -14.20 2.36
C ARG A 53 1.08 -13.98 3.71
N VAL A 54 0.23 -14.93 4.11
CA VAL A 54 -0.51 -14.89 5.38
C VAL A 54 0.42 -14.72 6.59
N ASP A 55 1.63 -15.28 6.51
CA ASP A 55 2.64 -15.18 7.57
C ASP A 55 3.22 -13.77 7.74
N LEU A 56 3.08 -12.90 6.72
CA LEU A 56 3.47 -11.49 6.79
C LEU A 56 2.34 -10.57 7.30
N VAL A 57 1.14 -11.11 7.47
CA VAL A 57 0.00 -10.40 8.06
C VAL A 57 -0.02 -10.62 9.57
N ARG A 58 -0.08 -9.52 10.33
CA ARG A 58 -0.22 -9.57 11.79
C ARG A 58 -1.44 -10.39 12.17
N GLU A 59 -1.33 -11.20 13.22
CA GLU A 59 -2.40 -12.09 13.68
C GLU A 59 -3.75 -11.37 13.83
N SER A 60 -3.74 -10.14 14.37
CA SER A 60 -4.93 -9.31 14.55
C SER A 60 -5.67 -8.96 13.26
N HIS A 61 -5.00 -8.99 12.10
CA HIS A 61 -5.58 -8.68 10.79
C HIS A 61 -5.80 -9.92 9.92
N ARG A 62 -5.47 -11.13 10.42
CA ARG A 62 -5.76 -12.37 9.68
C ARG A 62 -7.25 -12.67 9.46
N PRO A 63 -8.18 -12.29 10.35
CA PRO A 63 -9.61 -12.43 10.06
C PRO A 63 -10.05 -11.73 8.75
N GLU A 64 -9.31 -10.70 8.34
CA GLU A 64 -9.61 -9.94 7.12
C GLU A 64 -9.17 -10.66 5.84
N LEU A 65 -8.32 -11.69 5.92
CA LEU A 65 -7.87 -12.46 4.76
C LEU A 65 -9.01 -13.19 4.03
N GLY A 66 -10.09 -13.55 4.75
CA GLY A 66 -11.28 -14.18 4.17
C GLY A 66 -12.37 -13.17 3.75
N ARG A 67 -12.13 -11.88 3.97
CA ARG A 67 -13.08 -10.78 3.71
C ARG A 67 -12.60 -9.82 2.63
N ALA A 68 -11.30 -9.82 2.37
CA ALA A 68 -10.69 -9.09 1.28
C ALA A 68 -11.10 -9.68 -0.06
#